data_AF-W1XYH2-F1
#
_entry.id   AF-W1XYH2-F1
#
_cell.length_a   1.000
_cell.length_b   1.000
_cell.length_c   1.000
_cell.angle_alpha   90.00
_cell.angle_beta   90.00
_cell.angle_gamma   90.00
#
_symmetry.space_group_name_H-M   'P 1'
#
loop_
_entity.id
_entity.type
_entity.pdbx_description
1 polymer ?
#
loop_
_entity_poly.entity_id
_entity_poly.type
_entity_poly.pdbx_seq_one_letter_code
_entity_poly.pdbx_strand_id
1 'polypeptide(L)'
;YNIERKMNLGTAVLWNSMVEKKVDVCADYTGTILVNIMKEEPKGSADDVYNHVKESVAKNYDLKLLDPLGFNNTYTLAMEEDVAEKYNIKTYSDL
;
A
#
# COMPACT_ATOMS: atom_id res chain seq x y z
N TYR A 1 14.34 -1.19 23.78
CA TYR A 1 13.40 -2.16 23.17
C TYR A 1 14.20 -3.31 22.60
N ASN A 2 13.68 -4.53 22.70
CA ASN A 2 14.24 -5.67 21.96
C ASN A 2 13.54 -5.73 20.60
N ILE A 3 14.29 -5.74 19.50
CA ILE A 3 13.73 -5.72 18.15
C ILE A 3 14.20 -6.97 17.43
N GLU A 4 13.25 -7.78 16.97
CA GLU A 4 13.51 -8.90 16.08
C GLU A 4 13.01 -8.54 14.67
N ARG A 5 13.86 -8.71 13.65
CA ARG A 5 13.50 -8.44 12.26
C ARG A 5 13.11 -9.75 11.57
N LYS A 6 11.88 -9.81 11.05
CA LYS A 6 11.39 -10.92 10.22
C LYS A 6 11.27 -10.44 8.78
N MET A 7 12.21 -10.87 7.95
CA MET A 7 12.33 -10.41 6.55
C MET A 7 11.79 -11.45 5.57
N ASN A 8 11.57 -11.03 4.32
CA ASN A 8 11.21 -11.90 3.19
C ASN A 8 9.89 -12.68 3.36
N LEU A 9 8.92 -12.08 4.05
CA LEU A 9 7.56 -12.63 4.14
C LEU A 9 6.74 -12.14 2.94
N GLY A 10 6.20 -13.07 2.15
CA GLY A 10 5.22 -12.73 1.13
C GLY A 10 3.91 -12.21 1.75
N THR A 11 3.11 -11.45 0.99
CA THR A 11 1.89 -10.76 1.47
C THR A 11 0.98 -11.64 2.33
N ALA A 12 0.61 -12.83 1.86
CA ALA A 12 -0.30 -13.72 2.61
C ALA A 12 0.31 -14.20 3.95
N VAL A 13 1.62 -14.49 3.95
CA VAL A 13 2.33 -14.93 5.16
C VAL A 13 2.48 -13.79 6.14
N LEU A 14 2.82 -12.59 5.65
CA LEU A 14 2.92 -11.39 6.46
C LEU A 14 1.56 -11.03 7.09
N TRP A 15 0.49 -11.02 6.30
CA TRP A 15 -0.86 -10.74 6.77
C TRP A 15 -1.31 -11.67 7.89
N ASN A 16 -1.19 -12.99 7.68
CA ASN A 16 -1.54 -13.97 8.71
C ASN A 16 -0.66 -13.82 9.96
N SER A 17 0.63 -13.48 9.79
CA SER A 17 1.53 -13.24 10.92
C SER A 17 1.13 -12.01 11.75
N MET A 18 0.59 -10.96 11.12
CA MET A 18 0.02 -9.80 11.82
C MET A 18 -1.22 -10.18 12.61
N VAL A 19 -2.17 -10.88 11.97
CA VAL A 19 -3.44 -11.32 12.62
C VAL A 19 -3.16 -12.28 13.78
N GLU A 20 -2.19 -13.19 13.63
CA GLU A 20 -1.76 -14.12 14.68
C GLU A 20 -0.81 -13.49 15.71
N LYS A 21 -0.53 -12.19 15.63
CA LYS A 21 0.33 -11.43 16.57
C LYS A 21 1.77 -11.97 16.64
N LYS A 22 2.26 -12.54 15.53
CA LYS A 22 3.67 -12.98 15.34
C LYS A 22 4.57 -11.87 14.79
N VAL A 23 3.97 -10.82 14.23
CA VAL A 23 4.60 -9.57 13.80
C VAL A 23 3.76 -8.43 14.37
N ASP A 24 4.43 -7.45 14.99
CA ASP A 24 3.75 -6.32 15.63
C ASP A 24 3.53 -5.13 14.68
N VAL A 25 4.42 -4.94 13.72
CA VAL A 25 4.38 -3.83 12.77
C VAL A 25 5.01 -4.22 11.43
N CYS A 26 4.40 -3.76 10.33
CA CYS A 26 4.94 -3.90 8.98
C CYS A 26 4.54 -2.70 8.11
N ALA A 27 5.21 -2.54 6.97
CA ALA A 27 4.73 -1.70 5.89
C ALA A 27 4.02 -2.59 4.86
N ASP A 28 2.86 -2.14 4.40
CA ASP A 28 2.08 -2.80 3.35
C ASP A 28 1.36 -1.74 2.51
N TYR A 29 0.80 -2.13 1.37
CA TYR A 29 0.12 -1.25 0.44
C TYR A 29 -1.39 -1.36 0.61
N THR A 30 -2.08 -0.23 0.68
CA THR A 30 -3.55 -0.17 0.81
C THR A 30 -4.25 -0.93 -0.32
N GLY A 31 -3.80 -0.75 -1.56
CA GLY A 31 -4.35 -1.47 -2.71
C GLY A 31 -4.13 -2.98 -2.64
N THR A 32 -2.99 -3.43 -2.11
CA THR A 32 -2.71 -4.87 -1.91
C THR A 32 -3.65 -5.46 -0.86
N ILE A 33 -3.85 -4.78 0.27
CA ILE A 33 -4.79 -5.22 1.30
C ILE A 33 -6.21 -5.30 0.73
N LEU A 34 -6.66 -4.26 0.03
CA LEU A 34 -8.00 -4.21 -0.57
C LEU A 34 -8.25 -5.39 -1.51
N VAL A 35 -7.38 -5.58 -2.50
CA VAL A 35 -7.60 -6.57 -3.56
C VAL A 35 -7.32 -7.98 -3.06
N ASN A 36 -6.18 -8.19 -2.38
CA ASN A 36 -5.74 -9.55 -2.05
C ASN A 36 -6.38 -10.09 -0.79
N ILE A 37 -6.66 -9.24 0.21
CA ILE A 37 -7.24 -9.65 1.48
C ILE A 37 -8.76 -9.47 1.46
N MET A 38 -9.24 -8.25 1.13
CA MET A 38 -10.68 -7.94 1.19
C MET A 38 -11.45 -8.46 -0.03
N LYS A 39 -10.75 -8.82 -1.11
CA LYS A 39 -11.34 -9.28 -2.39
C LYS A 39 -12.27 -8.23 -3.00
N GLU A 40 -11.87 -6.98 -2.88
CA GLU A 40 -12.60 -5.83 -3.39
C GLU A 40 -11.81 -5.09 -4.46
N GLU A 41 -12.53 -4.44 -5.38
CA GLU A 41 -11.94 -3.58 -6.40
C GLU A 41 -11.77 -2.15 -5.87
N PRO A 42 -10.67 -1.45 -6.22
CA PRO A 42 -10.47 -0.06 -5.84
C PRO A 42 -11.56 0.84 -6.43
N LYS A 43 -12.07 1.75 -5.61
CA LYS A 43 -13.07 2.75 -6.00
C LYS A 43 -12.67 4.12 -5.46
N GLY A 44 -12.82 5.15 -6.28
CA GLY A 44 -12.50 6.51 -5.90
C GLY A 44 -11.00 6.81 -5.93
N SER A 45 -10.59 7.74 -5.07
CA SER A 45 -9.21 8.21 -4.91
C SER A 45 -8.38 7.29 -4.02
N ALA A 46 -7.08 7.56 -3.93
CA ALA A 46 -6.19 6.87 -3.00
C ALA A 46 -6.63 7.05 -1.53
N ASP A 47 -7.18 8.22 -1.19
CA ASP A 47 -7.67 8.52 0.16
C ASP A 47 -8.94 7.72 0.48
N ASP A 48 -9.83 7.54 -0.50
CA ASP A 48 -11.02 6.71 -0.35
C ASP A 48 -10.63 5.25 -0.06
N VAL A 49 -9.66 4.72 -0.81
CA VAL A 49 -9.11 3.37 -0.58
C VAL A 49 -8.44 3.28 0.79
N TYR A 50 -7.63 4.26 1.19
CA TYR A 50 -6.98 4.27 2.50
C TYR A 50 -8.00 4.26 3.64
N ASN A 51 -9.01 5.12 3.60
CA ASN A 51 -10.03 5.22 4.64
C ASN A 51 -10.84 3.92 4.74
N HIS A 52 -11.27 3.37 3.61
CA HIS A 52 -12.01 2.11 3.59
C HIS A 52 -11.19 0.94 4.14
N VAL A 53 -9.91 0.83 3.75
CA VAL A 53 -9.01 -0.20 4.29
C VAL A 53 -8.82 0.01 5.79
N LYS A 54 -8.56 1.24 6.25
CA LYS A 54 -8.37 1.58 7.66
C LYS A 54 -9.55 1.15 8.53
N GLU A 55 -10.77 1.46 8.11
CA GLU A 55 -12.00 1.06 8.80
C GLU A 55 -12.17 -0.46 8.81
N SER A 56 -11.94 -1.10 7.66
CA SER A 56 -12.11 -2.54 7.49
C SER A 56 -11.09 -3.36 8.28
N VAL A 57 -9.82 -2.93 8.35
CA VAL A 57 -8.80 -3.63 9.15
C VAL A 57 -9.06 -3.53 10.65
N ALA A 58 -9.50 -2.35 11.11
CA ALA A 58 -9.85 -2.15 12.52
C ALA A 58 -11.08 -2.97 12.92
N LYS A 59 -12.12 -3.00 12.06
CA LYS A 59 -13.38 -3.70 12.35
C LYS A 59 -13.23 -5.22 12.33
N ASN A 60 -12.48 -5.77 11.38
CA ASN A 60 -12.52 -7.20 11.08
C ASN A 60 -11.29 -7.97 11.58
N TYR A 61 -10.17 -7.29 11.88
CA TYR A 61 -8.89 -7.97 12.14
C TYR A 61 -8.16 -7.53 13.41
N ASP A 62 -8.71 -6.59 14.20
CA ASP A 62 -8.03 -6.03 15.40
C ASP A 62 -6.67 -5.40 15.04
N LEU A 63 -6.56 -4.84 13.82
CA LEU A 63 -5.36 -4.19 13.32
C LEU A 63 -5.59 -2.70 13.12
N LYS A 64 -4.54 -1.90 13.32
CA LYS A 64 -4.57 -0.45 13.09
C LYS A 64 -3.69 -0.09 11.89
N LEU A 65 -4.30 0.53 10.89
CA LEU A 65 -3.54 1.18 9.82
C LEU A 65 -3.04 2.55 10.31
N LEU A 66 -1.75 2.79 10.14
CA LEU A 66 -1.08 4.06 10.46
C LEU A 66 -1.06 4.99 9.23
N ASP A 67 -0.59 6.21 9.43
CA ASP A 67 -0.51 7.20 8.36
C ASP A 67 0.40 6.74 7.20
N PRO A 68 0.03 7.06 5.95
CA PRO A 68 0.75 6.60 4.77
C PRO A 68 2.15 7.25 4.68
N LEU A 69 3.08 6.53 4.04
CA LEU A 69 4.45 7.01 3.83
C LEU A 69 4.59 8.13 2.78
N GLY A 70 3.49 8.49 2.10
CA GLY A 70 3.46 9.62 1.18
C GLY A 70 3.89 9.34 -0.27
N PHE A 71 3.89 8.08 -0.71
CA PHE A 71 4.13 7.71 -2.11
C PHE A 71 3.10 6.71 -2.64
N ASN A 72 2.95 6.67 -3.96
CA ASN A 72 2.10 5.70 -4.66
C ASN A 72 2.99 4.77 -5.50
N ASN A 73 3.11 3.51 -5.07
CA ASN A 73 3.85 2.47 -5.79
C ASN A 73 2.88 1.61 -6.62
N THR A 74 2.34 2.23 -7.67
CA THR A 74 1.48 1.57 -8.65
C THR A 74 2.19 1.48 -10.00
N TYR A 75 1.63 0.72 -10.94
CA TYR A 75 2.16 0.68 -12.29
C TYR A 75 2.14 2.06 -12.93
N THR A 76 3.30 2.44 -13.46
CA THR A 76 3.45 3.69 -14.18
C THR A 76 4.41 3.58 -15.36
N LEU A 77 4.43 4.63 -16.18
CA LEU A 77 5.48 4.85 -17.17
C LEU A 77 6.60 5.69 -16.54
N ALA A 78 7.84 5.40 -16.94
CA ALA A 78 9.02 6.19 -16.62
C ALA A 78 9.64 6.68 -17.94
N MET A 79 10.21 7.89 -17.91
CA MET A 79 10.87 8.52 -19.05
C MET A 79 12.26 9.01 -18.64
N GLU A 80 13.14 9.16 -19.62
CA GLU A 80 14.40 9.90 -19.42
C GLU A 80 14.07 11.35 -19.05
N GLU A 81 14.80 11.89 -18.07
CA GLU A 81 14.52 13.20 -17.48
C GLU A 81 14.65 14.33 -18.51
N ASP A 82 15.68 14.28 -19.36
CA ASP A 82 15.93 15.28 -20.40
C ASP A 82 14.85 15.30 -21.49
N VAL A 83 14.29 14.13 -21.84
CA VAL A 83 13.16 14.01 -22.76
C VAL A 83 11.89 14.60 -22.12
N ALA A 84 11.58 14.23 -20.87
CA ALA A 84 10.42 14.75 -20.16
C ALA A 84 10.46 16.28 -20.01
N GLU A 85 11.63 16.84 -19.67
CA GLU A 85 11.84 18.28 -19.57
C GLU A 85 11.68 18.99 -20.92
N LYS A 86 12.31 18.46 -21.99
CA LYS A 86 12.24 19.04 -23.34
C LYS A 86 10.82 19.18 -23.85
N TYR A 87 9.96 18.21 -23.55
CA TYR A 87 8.56 18.20 -24.00
C TYR A 87 7.57 18.66 -22.92
N ASN A 88 8.07 19.08 -21.74
CA ASN A 88 7.26 19.50 -20.58
C ASN A 88 6.19 18.46 -20.17
N ILE A 89 6.59 17.19 -20.12
CA ILE A 89 5.72 16.05 -19.76
C ILE A 89 5.87 15.76 -18.27
N LYS A 90 4.77 15.78 -17.51
CA LYS A 90 4.75 15.50 -16.06
C LYS A 90 3.71 14.47 -15.65
N THR A 91 2.66 14.31 -16.44
CA THR A 91 1.50 13.47 -16.18
C THR A 91 1.15 12.65 -17.41
N TYR A 92 0.29 11.64 -17.24
CA TYR A 92 -0.27 10.91 -18.36
C TYR A 92 -1.03 11.77 -19.36
N SER A 93 -1.61 12.89 -18.91
CA SER A 93 -2.34 13.79 -19.80
C SER A 93 -1.43 14.68 -20.65
N ASP A 94 -0.14 14.74 -20.32
CA ASP A 94 0.87 15.43 -21.12
C ASP A 94 1.47 14.52 -22.21
N LEU A 95 1.23 13.21 -22.13
CA LEU A 95 1.56 12.19 -23.14
C LEU A 95 0.43 12.06 -24.17
#